data_AF-A0A8B7JBI5-F1
#
_entry.id   AF-A0A8B7JBI5-F1
#
_cell.length_a   1.000
_cell.length_b   1.000
_cell.length_c   1.000
_cell.angle_alpha   90.00
_cell.angle_beta   90.00
_cell.angle_gamma   90.00
#
_symmetry.space_group_name_H-M   'P 1'
#
loop_
_entity.id
_entity.type
_entity.pdbx_description
1 polymer ?
#
loop_
_entity_poly.entity_id
_entity_poly.type
_entity_poly.pdbx_seq_one_letter_code
_entity_poly.pdbx_strand_id
1 'polypeptide(L)'
;VGQHIYLSARIDGALVIRPYTPVSSDDDKGFVDLVVKIYFKGVNPKFPEGGKMSQYLDSLKIGDTIDFRGPSGLLVYKGKGQFAIRPEKKAEPVLKNVKYVGMIAGGT
;
A
#
# COMPACT_ATOMS: atom_id res chain seq x y z
N VAL A 1 9.61 -1.26 8.55
CA VAL A 1 9.80 -1.40 7.07
C VAL A 1 9.32 -2.76 6.59
N GLY A 2 8.63 -2.83 5.46
CA GLY A 2 8.07 -4.08 4.89
C GLY A 2 6.54 -4.24 5.04
N GLN A 3 5.87 -3.21 5.52
CA GLN A 3 4.43 -3.15 5.73
C GLN A 3 3.80 -2.04 4.90
N HIS A 4 2.48 -2.07 4.77
CA HIS A 4 1.66 -1.15 4.01
C HIS A 4 0.54 -0.56 4.88
N ILE A 5 -0.18 0.41 4.34
CA ILE A 5 -1.38 1.01 4.92
C ILE A 5 -2.59 0.68 4.06
N TYR A 6 -3.78 0.91 4.59
CA TYR A 6 -5.03 0.89 3.84
C TYR A 6 -5.62 2.28 3.74
N LEU A 7 -6.02 2.66 2.53
CA LEU A 7 -6.92 3.77 2.28
C LEU A 7 -8.34 3.25 2.23
N SER A 8 -9.28 3.98 2.85
CA SER A 8 -10.71 3.69 2.76
C SER A 8 -11.51 4.93 2.39
N ALA A 9 -12.48 4.74 1.49
CA ALA A 9 -13.41 5.78 1.06
C ALA A 9 -14.75 5.17 0.65
N ARG A 10 -15.84 5.95 0.74
CA ARG A 10 -17.13 5.58 0.12
C ARG A 10 -17.16 6.11 -1.31
N ILE A 11 -17.13 5.21 -2.28
CA ILE A 11 -17.10 5.51 -3.72
C ILE A 11 -18.35 4.86 -4.34
N ASP A 12 -19.20 5.66 -4.98
CA ASP A 12 -20.49 5.23 -5.57
C ASP A 12 -21.37 4.45 -4.58
N GLY A 13 -21.44 4.93 -3.33
CA GLY A 13 -22.22 4.32 -2.26
C GLY A 13 -21.59 3.08 -1.61
N ALA A 14 -20.47 2.56 -2.12
CA ALA A 14 -19.79 1.39 -1.60
C ALA A 14 -18.51 1.76 -0.83
N LEU A 15 -18.25 1.07 0.29
CA LEU A 15 -16.96 1.18 0.99
C LEU A 15 -15.87 0.47 0.18
N VAL A 16 -14.89 1.23 -0.29
CA VAL A 16 -13.72 0.74 -1.04
C VAL A 16 -12.48 0.86 -0.15
N ILE A 17 -11.78 -0.25 0.05
CA ILE A 17 -10.55 -0.30 0.84
C ILE A 17 -9.43 -0.85 -0.04
N ARG A 18 -8.29 -0.16 -0.10
CA ARG A 18 -7.12 -0.59 -0.89
C ARG A 18 -5.81 -0.42 -0.14
N PRO A 19 -4.89 -1.39 -0.24
CA PRO A 19 -3.57 -1.26 0.35
C PRO A 19 -2.67 -0.36 -0.51
N TYR A 20 -1.82 0.44 0.13
CA TYR A 20 -0.74 1.19 -0.49
C TYR A 20 0.51 1.10 0.39
N THR A 21 1.68 1.02 -0.20
CA THR A 21 2.95 1.10 0.54
C THR A 21 3.53 2.49 0.32
N PRO A 22 3.63 3.32 1.37
CA PRO A 22 4.28 4.62 1.25
C PRO A 22 5.70 4.51 0.72
N VAL A 23 6.12 5.52 -0.05
CA VAL A 23 7.52 5.67 -0.47
C VAL A 23 8.32 6.53 0.49
N SER A 24 7.63 7.30 1.34
CA SER A 24 8.22 7.97 2.51
C SER A 24 8.46 6.99 3.66
N SER A 25 9.16 7.45 4.68
CA SER A 25 9.58 6.67 5.85
C SER A 25 9.23 7.37 7.17
N ASP A 26 9.45 6.70 8.30
CA ASP A 26 9.23 7.29 9.63
C ASP A 26 10.23 8.41 9.96
N ASP A 27 11.31 8.55 9.17
CA ASP A 27 12.27 9.66 9.30
C ASP A 27 11.70 10.97 8.70
N ASP A 28 10.71 10.87 7.81
CA ASP A 28 10.01 11.98 7.19
C ASP A 28 8.91 12.52 8.12
N LYS A 29 8.98 13.81 8.47
CA LYS A 29 8.12 14.40 9.51
C LYS A 29 7.00 15.26 8.94
N GLY A 30 5.76 14.92 9.30
CA GLY A 30 4.57 15.75 9.03
C GLY A 30 3.87 15.49 7.71
N PHE A 31 4.34 14.53 6.90
CA PHE A 31 3.71 14.14 5.64
C PHE A 31 3.89 12.63 5.38
N VAL A 32 3.15 12.13 4.39
CA VAL A 32 3.30 10.77 3.85
C VAL A 32 3.13 10.84 2.34
N ASP A 33 4.05 10.20 1.61
CA ASP A 33 4.01 10.16 0.15
C ASP A 33 3.57 8.79 -0.36
N LEU A 34 2.61 8.80 -1.28
CA LEU A 34 2.13 7.63 -1.99
C LEU A 34 2.41 7.80 -3.49
N VAL A 35 3.02 6.79 -4.10
CA VAL A 35 3.09 6.67 -5.57
C VAL A 35 1.92 5.82 -6.03
N VAL A 36 1.03 6.41 -6.83
CA VAL A 36 -0.21 5.76 -7.28
C VAL A 36 -0.31 5.84 -8.78
N LYS A 37 -0.48 4.68 -9.43
CA LYS A 37 -0.84 4.62 -10.85
C LYS A 37 -2.34 4.83 -11.02
N ILE A 38 -2.71 5.86 -11.79
CA ILE A 38 -4.11 6.12 -12.12
C ILE A 38 -4.57 5.17 -13.23
N TYR A 39 -5.68 4.47 -12.96
CA TYR A 39 -6.28 3.53 -13.89
C TYR A 39 -7.58 4.15 -14.43
N PHE A 40 -7.47 4.96 -15.49
CA PHE A 40 -8.61 5.66 -16.06
C PHE A 40 -9.61 4.72 -16.73
N LYS A 41 -10.90 5.05 -16.61
CA LYS A 41 -11.98 4.43 -17.38
C LYS A 41 -11.81 4.65 -18.89
N GLY A 42 -12.30 3.71 -19.69
CA GLY A 42 -12.28 3.76 -21.15
C GLY A 42 -10.92 3.50 -21.81
N VAL A 43 -9.84 3.29 -21.04
CA VAL A 43 -8.49 3.08 -21.59
C VAL A 43 -8.20 1.60 -21.89
N ASN A 44 -8.46 0.71 -20.93
CA ASN A 44 -8.20 -0.72 -21.10
C ASN A 44 -9.50 -1.46 -21.42
N PRO A 45 -9.64 -2.11 -22.59
CA PRO A 45 -10.86 -2.84 -22.96
C PRO A 45 -11.25 -3.96 -21.99
N LYS A 46 -10.27 -4.55 -21.30
CA LYS A 46 -10.54 -5.59 -20.27
C LYS A 46 -11.05 -4.99 -18.96
N PHE A 47 -10.81 -3.70 -18.72
CA PHE A 47 -11.19 -2.98 -17.51
C PHE A 47 -11.79 -1.62 -17.87
N PRO A 48 -12.97 -1.60 -18.53
CA PRO A 48 -13.55 -0.38 -19.07
C PRO A 48 -13.90 0.65 -17.99
N GLU A 49 -14.23 0.21 -16.78
CA GLU A 49 -14.56 1.10 -15.65
C GLU A 49 -13.32 1.71 -14.95
N GLY A 50 -12.12 1.24 -15.28
CA GLY A 50 -10.89 1.67 -14.63
C GLY A 50 -10.79 1.25 -13.15
N GLY A 51 -9.95 1.94 -12.40
CA GLY A 51 -9.71 1.70 -10.97
C GLY A 51 -10.55 2.62 -10.09
N LYS A 52 -11.34 2.04 -9.18
CA LYS A 52 -12.20 2.83 -8.26
C LYS A 52 -11.40 3.79 -7.37
N MET A 53 -10.47 3.25 -6.58
CA MET A 53 -9.70 4.05 -5.62
C MET A 53 -8.71 4.99 -6.33
N SER A 54 -8.05 4.54 -7.39
CA SER A 54 -7.06 5.40 -8.07
C SER A 54 -7.71 6.60 -8.76
N GLN A 55 -8.86 6.42 -9.43
CA GLN A 55 -9.61 7.56 -9.98
C GLN A 55 -10.20 8.46 -8.88
N TYR A 56 -10.62 7.90 -7.73
CA TYR A 56 -11.06 8.70 -6.59
C TYR A 56 -9.92 9.58 -6.06
N LEU A 57 -8.72 9.02 -5.88
CA LEU A 57 -7.54 9.78 -5.45
C LEU A 57 -7.17 10.90 -6.43
N ASP A 58 -7.24 10.64 -7.73
CA ASP A 58 -7.02 11.64 -8.79
C ASP A 58 -8.04 12.78 -8.76
N SER A 59 -9.26 12.50 -8.28
CA SER A 59 -10.33 13.49 -8.17
C SER A 59 -10.25 14.39 -6.93
N LEU A 60 -9.44 14.02 -5.93
CA LEU A 60 -9.31 14.78 -4.70
C LEU A 60 -8.62 16.12 -4.96
N LYS A 61 -9.12 17.16 -4.31
CA LYS A 61 -8.53 18.49 -4.33
C LYS A 61 -7.60 18.65 -3.15
N ILE A 62 -6.67 19.60 -3.27
CA ILE A 62 -5.84 20.00 -2.12
C ILE A 62 -6.75 20.45 -0.98
N GLY A 63 -6.55 19.85 0.20
CA GLY A 63 -7.37 20.07 1.38
C GLY A 63 -8.41 18.97 1.64
N ASP A 64 -8.72 18.13 0.65
CA ASP A 64 -9.57 16.96 0.86
C ASP A 64 -8.85 15.90 1.71
N THR A 65 -9.63 15.07 2.40
CA THR A 65 -9.12 14.06 3.33
C THR A 65 -9.58 12.66 2.94
N ILE A 66 -8.76 11.66 3.29
CA ILE A 66 -9.08 10.24 3.13
C ILE A 66 -8.68 9.45 4.38
N ASP A 67 -9.45 8.43 4.72
CA ASP A 67 -9.17 7.60 5.89
C ASP A 67 -7.96 6.69 5.67
N PHE A 68 -7.07 6.69 6.66
CA PHE A 68 -5.79 5.99 6.65
C PHE A 68 -5.74 4.99 7.81
N ARG A 69 -5.40 3.72 7.53
CA ARG A 69 -5.29 2.68 8.59
C ARG A 69 -4.08 1.78 8.38
N GLY A 70 -3.24 1.64 9.41
CA GLY A 70 -2.07 0.76 9.39
C GLY A 70 -1.24 0.85 10.68
N PRO A 71 -0.02 0.29 10.69
CA PRO A 71 0.60 -0.51 9.62
C PRO A 71 0.01 -1.93 9.53
N SER A 72 0.11 -2.55 8.35
CA SER A 72 -0.33 -3.94 8.10
C SER A 72 0.65 -4.67 7.19
N GLY A 73 0.76 -5.98 7.36
CA GLY A 73 1.67 -6.82 6.57
C GLY A 73 2.30 -7.88 7.45
N LEU A 74 2.59 -9.04 6.87
CA LEU A 74 3.13 -10.19 7.60
C LEU A 74 4.67 -10.16 7.72
N LEU A 75 5.33 -9.29 6.95
CA LEU A 75 6.78 -9.17 6.89
C LEU A 75 7.22 -7.85 7.51
N VAL A 76 8.22 -7.92 8.38
CA VAL A 76 8.93 -6.74 8.91
C VAL A 76 10.42 -6.95 8.74
N TYR A 77 11.08 -6.01 8.06
CA TYR A 77 12.53 -5.93 8.05
C TYR A 77 13.02 -5.23 9.31
N LYS A 78 13.82 -5.93 10.12
CA LYS A 78 14.37 -5.45 11.39
C LYS A 78 15.78 -4.85 11.26
N GLY A 79 16.31 -4.75 10.04
CA GLY A 79 17.66 -4.28 9.77
C GLY A 79 18.69 -5.42 9.71
N LYS A 80 19.87 -5.10 9.17
CA LYS A 80 21.05 -6.00 9.11
C LYS A 80 20.74 -7.42 8.59
N GLY A 81 19.89 -7.53 7.57
CA GLY A 81 19.51 -8.80 6.96
C GLY A 81 18.50 -9.64 7.74
N GLN A 82 17.96 -9.14 8.86
CA GLN A 82 16.96 -9.83 9.66
C GLN A 82 15.53 -9.48 9.22
N PHE A 83 14.76 -10.51 8.89
CA PHE A 83 13.34 -10.43 8.55
C PHE A 83 12.53 -11.17 9.60
N ALA A 84 11.42 -10.59 10.04
CA ALA A 84 10.40 -11.24 10.85
C ALA A 84 9.19 -11.49 9.95
N ILE A 85 8.89 -12.76 9.66
CA ILE A 85 7.84 -13.17 8.72
C ILE A 85 6.83 -14.04 9.45
N ARG A 86 5.59 -13.56 9.56
CA ARG A 86 4.49 -14.35 10.09
C ARG A 86 3.92 -15.26 8.99
N PRO A 87 3.70 -16.57 9.25
CA PRO A 87 3.04 -17.44 8.28
C PRO A 87 1.57 -17.05 8.08
N GLU A 88 0.94 -16.48 9.11
CA GLU A 88 -0.43 -15.96 9.08
C GLU A 88 -0.61 -14.83 10.10
N LYS A 89 -1.71 -14.07 10.02
CA LYS A 89 -1.90 -12.83 10.79
C LYS A 89 -1.75 -13.00 12.31
N LYS A 90 -2.25 -14.11 12.86
CA LYS A 90 -2.29 -14.39 14.31
C LYS A 90 -1.07 -15.18 14.82
N ALA A 91 -0.23 -15.68 13.92
CA ALA A 91 0.93 -16.47 14.30
C ALA A 91 2.10 -15.56 14.73
N GLU A 92 2.96 -16.12 15.58
CA GLU A 92 4.23 -15.51 15.92
C GLU A 92 5.15 -15.43 14.69
N PRO A 93 5.99 -14.39 14.57
CA PRO A 93 6.88 -14.23 13.44
C PRO A 93 8.05 -15.21 13.51
N VAL A 94 8.35 -15.84 12.38
CA VAL A 94 9.58 -16.59 12.17
C VAL A 94 10.68 -15.62 11.76
N LEU A 95 11.78 -15.60 12.51
CA LEU A 95 12.95 -14.79 12.19
C LEU A 95 13.81 -15.49 11.12
N LYS A 96 14.18 -14.74 10.07
CA LYS A 96 15.08 -15.19 9.02
C LYS A 96 16.21 -14.18 8.83
N ASN A 97 17.44 -14.66 8.96
CA ASN A 97 18.62 -13.85 8.67
C ASN A 97 19.18 -14.26 7.31
N VAL A 98 19.33 -13.30 6.41
CA VAL A 98 19.84 -13.52 5.05
C VAL A 98 20.91 -12.49 4.70
N LYS A 99 21.83 -12.88 3.82
CA LYS A 99 22.85 -11.97 3.26
C LYS A 99 22.41 -11.31 1.95
N TYR A 100 21.59 -12.01 1.18
CA TYR A 100 21.11 -11.57 -0.13
C TYR A 100 19.59 -11.68 -0.20
N VAL A 101 18.96 -10.71 -0.84
CA VAL A 101 17.52 -10.67 -1.06
C VAL A 101 17.27 -10.50 -2.55
N GLY A 102 16.70 -11.52 -3.19
CA GLY A 102 16.16 -11.37 -4.54
C GLY A 102 14.82 -10.64 -4.49
N MET A 103 14.67 -9.60 -5.31
CA MET A 103 13.43 -8.82 -5.39
C MET A 103 12.93 -8.83 -6.84
N ILE A 104 11.66 -9.14 -7.02
CA ILE A 104 10.99 -9.14 -8.33
C ILE A 104 9.73 -8.28 -8.18
N ALA A 105 9.57 -7.28 -9.03
CA ALA A 105 8.43 -6.37 -9.04
C ALA A 105 7.93 -6.15 -10.47
N GLY A 106 6.63 -5.87 -10.63
CA GLY A 106 6.03 -5.61 -11.93
C GLY A 106 4.85 -4.65 -11.79
N GLY A 107 4.99 -3.44 -12.32
CA GLY A 107 3.98 -2.39 -12.16
C GLY A 107 3.67 -2.06 -10.68
N THR A 108 2.47 -1.54 -10.47
CA THR A 108 1.85 -1.28 -9.15
C THR A 108 0.39 -1.70 -9.18
#